data_AF-A0A2U8E2F1-F1
#
_entry.id   AF-A0A2U8E2F1-F1
#
_cell.length_a   1.000
_cell.length_b   1.000
_cell.length_c   1.000
_cell.angle_alpha   90.00
_cell.angle_beta   90.00
_cell.angle_gamma   90.00
#
_symmetry.space_group_name_H-M   'P 1'
#
loop_
_entity.id
_entity.type
_entity.pdbx_description
1 polymer ?
#
loop_
_entity_poly.entity_id
_entity_poly.type
_entity_poly.pdbx_seq_one_letter_code
_entity_poly.pdbx_strand_id
1 'polypeptide(L)'
;MSRPPAPRYCAICGTELSPNARACPNCGADERTGWREQDPADGLDLPPDEEDFAAAHSRFLTEIGHEARKSRNRLKHVVIVTITACLVLAFLASMFLLR
;
A
#
# COMPACT_ATOMS: atom_id res chain seq x y z
N MET A 1 -1.64 -33.94 -21.35
CA MET A 1 -1.08 -33.80 -19.98
C MET A 1 -2.15 -34.28 -19.02
N SER A 2 -1.86 -35.32 -18.24
CA SER A 2 -2.82 -35.88 -17.27
C SER A 2 -2.90 -34.95 -16.06
N ARG A 3 -4.10 -34.54 -15.71
CA ARG A 3 -4.40 -33.64 -14.58
C ARG A 3 -4.11 -34.37 -13.26
N PRO A 4 -3.35 -33.79 -12.31
CA PRO A 4 -3.17 -34.42 -11.01
C PRO A 4 -4.52 -34.54 -10.28
N PRO A 5 -4.76 -35.63 -9.52
CA PRO A 5 -5.99 -35.78 -8.74
C PRO A 5 -6.10 -34.67 -7.69
N ALA A 6 -7.34 -34.29 -7.35
CA ALA A 6 -7.57 -33.28 -6.32
C ALA A 6 -7.06 -33.77 -4.95
N PRO A 7 -6.38 -32.92 -4.17
CA PRO A 7 -5.95 -33.26 -2.81
C PRO A 7 -7.18 -33.46 -1.91
N ARG A 8 -7.03 -34.18 -0.79
CA ARG A 8 -8.15 -34.41 0.16
C ARG A 8 -8.69 -33.10 0.77
N TYR A 9 -7.80 -32.13 1.00
CA TYR A 9 -8.15 -30.81 1.50
C TYR A 9 -7.60 -29.74 0.58
N CYS A 10 -8.35 -28.67 0.38
CA CYS A 10 -7.91 -27.52 -0.40
C CYS A 10 -6.76 -26.80 0.32
N ALA A 11 -5.62 -26.61 -0.36
CA ALA A 11 -4.47 -25.91 0.21
C ALA A 11 -4.72 -24.41 0.48
N ILE A 12 -5.73 -23.81 -0.16
CA ILE A 12 -6.06 -22.39 -0.01
C ILE A 12 -7.01 -22.13 1.17
N CYS A 13 -8.02 -22.97 1.38
CA CYS A 13 -9.05 -22.71 2.40
C CYS A 13 -9.34 -23.88 3.35
N GLY A 14 -8.69 -25.03 3.17
CA GLY A 14 -8.84 -26.20 4.04
C GLY A 14 -10.11 -27.02 3.85
N THR A 15 -11.02 -26.64 2.93
CA THR A 15 -12.24 -27.40 2.66
C THR A 15 -11.93 -28.80 2.10
N GLU A 16 -12.65 -29.82 2.58
CA GLU A 16 -12.54 -31.18 2.07
C GLU A 16 -13.02 -31.26 0.61
N LEU A 17 -12.25 -31.93 -0.23
CA LEU A 17 -12.51 -32.04 -1.66
C LEU A 17 -12.89 -33.48 -2.03
N SER A 18 -13.82 -33.61 -2.97
CA SER A 18 -14.08 -34.89 -3.63
C SER A 18 -12.86 -35.31 -4.45
N PRO A 19 -12.56 -36.62 -4.56
CA PRO A 19 -11.45 -37.13 -5.39
C PRO A 19 -11.50 -36.66 -6.85
N ASN A 20 -12.70 -36.36 -7.36
CA ASN A 20 -12.95 -35.91 -8.73
C ASN A 20 -13.26 -34.41 -8.83
N ALA A 21 -13.07 -33.64 -7.75
CA ALA A 21 -13.33 -32.20 -7.75
C ALA A 21 -12.49 -31.53 -8.84
N ARG A 22 -13.11 -30.66 -9.67
CA ARG A 22 -12.39 -29.89 -10.68
C ARG A 22 -11.82 -28.58 -10.14
N ALA A 23 -12.53 -27.99 -9.18
CA ALA A 23 -12.15 -26.83 -8.40
C ALA A 23 -12.72 -26.98 -6.99
N CYS A 24 -12.20 -26.20 -6.04
CA CYS A 24 -12.72 -26.15 -4.68
C CYS A 24 -14.10 -25.49 -4.67
N PRO A 25 -15.14 -26.13 -4.08
CA PRO A 25 -16.49 -25.56 -4.06
C PRO A 25 -16.61 -24.33 -3.16
N ASN A 26 -15.64 -24.09 -2.27
CA ASN A 26 -15.65 -22.99 -1.32
C ASN A 26 -14.92 -21.74 -1.86
N CYS A 27 -13.69 -21.89 -2.36
CA CYS A 27 -12.87 -20.76 -2.80
C CYS A 27 -12.60 -20.71 -4.31
N GLY A 28 -13.00 -21.74 -5.07
CA GLY A 28 -12.77 -21.82 -6.52
C GLY A 28 -11.35 -22.25 -6.93
N ALA A 29 -10.44 -22.50 -5.99
CA ALA A 29 -9.07 -22.94 -6.31
C ALA A 29 -9.02 -24.28 -7.06
N ASP A 30 -8.13 -24.39 -8.04
CA ASP A 30 -7.95 -25.57 -8.90
C ASP A 30 -6.46 -25.95 -9.05
N GLU A 31 -6.14 -26.89 -9.95
CA GLU A 31 -4.75 -27.32 -10.21
C GLU A 31 -3.82 -26.22 -10.71
N ARG A 32 -4.32 -25.11 -11.24
CA ARG A 32 -3.51 -24.01 -11.76
C ARG A 32 -3.30 -22.96 -10.69
N THR A 33 -4.31 -22.75 -9.86
CA THR A 33 -4.40 -21.61 -8.96
C THR A 33 -4.16 -21.96 -7.50
N GLY A 34 -4.29 -23.22 -7.09
CA GLY A 34 -4.17 -23.54 -5.67
C GLY A 34 -3.98 -25.00 -5.25
N TRP A 35 -3.89 -25.98 -6.16
CA TRP A 35 -3.49 -27.37 -5.82
C TRP A 35 -2.08 -27.73 -6.29
N ARG A 36 -1.29 -26.74 -6.71
CA ARG A 36 0.11 -26.97 -7.05
C ARG A 36 0.93 -27.16 -5.79
N GLU A 37 1.95 -28.00 -5.89
CA GLU A 37 2.93 -28.20 -4.82
C GLU A 37 3.85 -26.98 -4.63
N GLN A 38 3.92 -26.10 -5.64
CA GLN A 38 4.73 -24.88 -5.61
C GLN A 38 3.94 -23.73 -5.00
N ASP A 39 4.52 -23.05 -4.01
CA ASP A 39 3.96 -21.83 -3.46
C ASP A 39 4.00 -20.74 -4.55
N PRO A 40 2.88 -20.07 -4.88
CA PRO A 40 2.92 -18.90 -5.74
C PRO A 40 3.94 -17.84 -5.31
N ALA A 41 4.30 -17.80 -4.03
CA ALA A 41 5.30 -16.92 -3.46
C ALA A 41 6.75 -17.36 -3.73
N ASP A 42 7.02 -18.62 -4.10
CA ASP A 42 8.39 -19.14 -4.31
C ASP A 42 9.17 -18.42 -5.43
N GLY A 43 8.48 -17.67 -6.29
CA GLY A 43 9.10 -16.86 -7.36
C GLY A 43 9.15 -15.36 -7.08
N LEU A 44 8.66 -14.93 -5.92
CA LEU A 44 8.70 -13.53 -5.52
C LEU A 44 9.96 -13.29 -4.70
N ASP A 45 10.67 -12.20 -5.00
CA ASP A 45 11.80 -11.71 -4.20
C ASP A 45 11.27 -11.03 -2.93
N LEU A 46 10.60 -11.82 -2.08
CA LEU A 46 10.10 -11.36 -0.79
C LEU A 46 11.25 -11.36 0.22
N PRO A 47 11.31 -10.34 1.11
CA PRO A 47 12.19 -10.35 2.25
C PRO A 47 12.03 -11.64 3.07
N PRO A 48 13.13 -12.31 3.44
CA PRO A 48 13.09 -13.66 4.03
C PRO A 48 12.56 -13.67 5.47
N ASP A 49 12.63 -12.54 6.17
CA ASP A 49 12.20 -12.39 7.56
C ASP A 49 11.47 -11.06 7.82
N GLU A 50 10.89 -10.96 9.03
CA GLU A 50 10.08 -9.81 9.44
C GLU A 50 10.88 -8.51 9.52
N GLU A 51 12.16 -8.58 9.87
CA GLU A 51 13.04 -7.42 10.05
C GLU A 51 13.36 -6.82 8.68
N ASP A 52 13.75 -7.67 7.71
CA ASP A 52 13.98 -7.26 6.32
C ASP A 52 12.68 -6.78 5.66
N PHE A 53 11.52 -7.37 5.96
CA PHE A 53 10.23 -6.90 5.48
C PHE A 53 9.91 -5.49 5.98
N ALA A 54 10.07 -5.23 7.27
CA ALA A 54 9.85 -3.91 7.87
C ALA A 54 10.78 -2.86 7.25
N ALA A 55 12.04 -3.21 7.00
CA ALA A 55 13.00 -2.34 6.32
C ALA A 55 12.57 -2.03 4.87
N ALA A 56 12.21 -3.02 4.07
CA ALA A 56 11.75 -2.84 2.69
C ALA A 56 10.47 -2.00 2.62
N HIS A 57 9.49 -2.29 3.49
CA HIS A 57 8.24 -1.55 3.57
C HIS A 57 8.47 -0.08 3.98
N SER A 58 9.33 0.18 4.97
CA SER A 58 9.62 1.55 5.40
C SER A 58 10.31 2.38 4.31
N ARG A 59 11.22 1.77 3.53
CA ARG A 59 11.84 2.41 2.35
C ARG A 59 10.78 2.78 1.31
N PHE A 60 9.90 1.85 0.96
CA PHE A 60 8.82 2.08 0.01
C PHE A 60 7.87 3.21 0.44
N LEU A 61 7.44 3.20 1.71
CA LEU A 61 6.58 4.27 2.25
C LEU A 61 7.28 5.62 2.24
N THR A 62 8.59 5.64 2.50
CA THR A 62 9.39 6.87 2.44
C THR A 62 9.41 7.40 1.01
N GLU A 63 9.68 6.53 0.03
CA GLU A 63 9.74 6.89 -1.39
C GLU A 63 8.42 7.44 -1.92
N ILE A 64 7.28 6.84 -1.57
CA ILE A 64 5.95 7.36 -1.94
C ILE A 64 5.59 8.63 -1.15
N GLY A 65 6.00 8.71 0.11
CA GLY A 65 5.57 9.76 1.04
C GLY A 65 6.20 11.14 0.82
N HIS A 66 7.32 11.23 0.09
CA HIS A 66 8.09 12.47 0.01
C HIS A 66 7.43 13.59 -0.82
N GLU A 67 6.63 13.27 -1.83
CA GLU A 67 6.04 14.28 -2.70
C GLU A 67 4.82 14.98 -2.07
N ALA A 68 4.01 14.25 -1.31
CA ALA A 68 2.79 14.81 -0.72
C ALA A 68 3.05 15.78 0.45
N ARG A 69 4.17 15.60 1.19
CA ARG A 69 4.48 16.38 2.40
C ARG A 69 5.15 17.72 2.08
N LYS A 70 6.00 17.75 1.05
CA LYS A 70 6.81 18.93 0.68
C LYS A 70 5.96 20.05 0.07
N SER A 71 4.98 19.70 -0.77
CA SER A 71 4.11 20.68 -1.43
C SER A 71 3.18 21.41 -0.45
N ARG A 72 2.62 20.69 0.53
CA ARG A 72 1.67 21.22 1.52
C ARG A 72 2.30 22.24 2.48
N ASN A 73 3.55 22.01 2.90
CA ASN A 73 4.22 22.92 3.83
C ASN A 73 4.71 24.21 3.14
N ARG A 74 5.17 24.14 1.89
CA ARG A 74 5.56 25.32 1.11
C ARG A 74 4.38 26.26 0.85
N LEU A 75 3.22 25.73 0.46
CA LEU A 75 2.02 26.55 0.24
C LEU A 75 1.54 27.23 1.53
N LYS A 76 1.50 26.50 2.65
CA LYS A 76 1.14 27.06 3.96
C LYS A 76 2.08 28.20 4.38
N HIS A 77 3.39 28.01 4.21
CA HIS A 77 4.37 29.06 4.53
C HIS A 77 4.18 30.31 3.67
N VAL A 78 3.97 30.16 2.37
CA VAL A 78 3.74 31.31 1.47
C VAL A 78 2.47 32.07 1.88
N VAL A 79 1.37 31.37 2.14
CA VAL A 79 0.09 31.98 2.55
C VAL A 79 0.21 32.70 3.90
N ILE A 80 0.88 32.11 4.88
CA ILE A 80 1.08 32.75 6.19
C ILE A 80 1.91 34.02 6.03
N VAL A 81 3.03 33.96 5.32
CA VAL A 81 3.92 35.12 5.13
C VAL A 81 3.21 36.26 4.39
N THR A 82 2.43 35.97 3.35
CA THR A 82 1.69 37.00 2.61
C THR A 82 0.58 37.63 3.46
N ILE A 83 -0.20 36.84 4.20
CA ILE A 83 -1.23 37.39 5.09
C ILE A 83 -0.60 38.28 6.16
N THR A 84 0.47 37.84 6.82
CA THR A 84 1.15 38.63 7.84
C THR A 84 1.69 39.94 7.28
N ALA A 85 2.31 39.92 6.10
CA ALA A 85 2.81 41.13 5.44
C ALA A 85 1.67 42.12 5.10
N CYS A 86 0.55 41.64 4.55
CA CYS A 86 -0.61 42.48 4.24
C CYS A 86 -1.21 43.13 5.49
N LEU A 87 -1.32 42.39 6.60
CA LEU A 87 -1.83 42.94 7.87
C LEU A 87 -0.92 44.03 8.42
N VAL A 88 0.40 43.83 8.37
CA VAL A 88 1.37 44.85 8.79
C VAL A 88 1.27 46.10 7.92
N LEU A 89 1.20 45.95 6.60
CA LEU A 89 1.06 47.07 5.67
C LEU A 89 -0.25 47.85 5.88
N ALA A 90 -1.37 47.14 6.10
CA ALA A 90 -2.66 47.77 6.39
C ALA A 90 -2.63 48.54 7.71
N PHE A 91 -1.99 47.98 8.75
CA PHE A 91 -1.82 48.64 10.04
C PHE A 91 -0.98 49.91 9.93
N LEU A 92 0.16 49.85 9.22
CA LEU A 92 0.99 51.02 8.97
C LEU A 92 0.23 52.09 8.19
N ALA A 93 -0.45 51.71 7.10
CA ALA A 93 -1.27 52.65 6.33
C ALA A 93 -2.36 53.30 7.20
N SER A 94 -3.03 52.54 8.06
CA SER A 94 -4.01 53.07 9.01
C SER A 94 -3.39 54.07 9.98
N MET A 95 -2.21 53.77 10.56
CA MET A 95 -1.51 54.72 11.44
C MET A 95 -1.11 56.02 10.74
N PHE A 96 -0.77 55.96 9.45
CA PHE A 96 -0.44 57.14 8.64
C PHE A 96 -1.69 57.92 8.18
N LEU A 97 -2.84 57.27 8.02
CA LEU A 97 -4.11 57.90 7.61
C LEU A 97 -4.91 58.48 8.78
N LEU A 98 -4.70 57.98 10.01
CA LEU A 98 -5.34 58.48 11.24
C LEU A 98 -4.50 59.56 11.95
N ARG A 99 -3.38 59.98 11.37
CA ARG A 99 -2.45 60.98 11.92
C ARG A 99 -2.45 62.23 11.03
#